data_AF-A0A1S6GYK6-F1
#
_entry.id   AF-A0A1S6GYK6-F1
#
_cell.length_a   1.000
_cell.length_b   1.000
_cell.length_c   1.000
_cell.angle_alpha   90.00
_cell.angle_beta   90.00
_cell.angle_gamma   90.00
#
_symmetry.space_group_name_H-M   'P 1'
#
loop_
_entity.id
_entity.type
_entity.pdbx_description
1 polymer ?
#
loop_
_entity_poly.entity_id
_entity_poly.type
_entity_poly.pdbx_seq_one_letter_code
_entity_poly.pdbx_strand_id
1 'polypeptide(L)'
;MKIQPYIEKLKESEEYKDFKSKYPKAFLAAGFFVLDLEGGVNIHQIDFYMPAEKKIAAFSLDGEVKVKILETLNEKIPEPLDMDTNTDLDALSGILTDEMKNRGISESIRKIIAVIQNIDGKRIWNLNCILTGMEILKSHIEDDSQTVLKIEKSSILDIMKKMPAQPQMMKAQANSKEDIKGELDKLDKIEEEIEKAKGKLKEELVEKKSRK
;
A
#
# COMPACT_ATOMS: atom_id res chain seq x y z
N MET A 1 13.60 -8.82 -7.76
CA MET A 1 13.50 -9.54 -6.47
C MET A 1 12.19 -10.30 -6.43
N LYS A 2 12.24 -11.61 -6.16
CA LYS A 2 11.05 -12.47 -6.00
C LYS A 2 10.36 -12.25 -4.66
N ILE A 3 9.14 -12.76 -4.48
CA ILE A 3 8.44 -12.67 -3.18
C ILE A 3 8.99 -13.63 -2.12
N GLN A 4 9.65 -14.71 -2.56
CA GLN A 4 10.09 -15.80 -1.70
C GLN A 4 10.97 -15.36 -0.51
N PRO A 5 11.98 -14.48 -0.66
CA PRO A 5 12.81 -14.03 0.47
C PRO A 5 12.02 -13.33 1.57
N TYR A 6 10.95 -12.62 1.21
CA TYR A 6 10.06 -11.94 2.16
C TYR A 6 9.26 -12.95 2.99
N ILE A 7 8.79 -14.02 2.35
CA ILE A 7 8.06 -15.10 3.02
C ILE A 7 8.99 -15.88 3.94
N GLU A 8 10.22 -16.14 3.51
CA GLU A 8 11.24 -16.82 4.34
C GLU A 8 11.57 -15.99 5.58
N LYS A 9 11.87 -14.69 5.40
CA LYS A 9 12.09 -13.75 6.51
C LYS A 9 10.91 -13.74 7.49
N LEU A 10 9.68 -13.74 6.98
CA LEU A 10 8.48 -13.76 7.82
C LEU A 10 8.39 -15.07 8.62
N LYS A 11 8.65 -16.23 7.99
CA LYS A 11 8.56 -17.54 8.66
C LYS A 11 9.54 -17.71 9.80
N GLU A 12 10.67 -17.02 9.74
CA GLU A 12 11.70 -17.06 10.78
C GLU A 12 11.31 -16.22 12.01
N SER A 13 10.40 -15.26 11.85
CA SER A 13 9.96 -14.33 12.90
C SER A 13 9.14 -15.04 13.99
N GLU A 14 9.22 -14.54 15.22
CA GLU A 14 8.43 -15.05 16.35
C GLU A 14 6.94 -14.77 16.16
N GLU A 15 6.60 -13.60 15.63
CA GLU A 15 5.22 -13.17 15.36
C GLU A 15 4.51 -14.15 14.42
N TYR A 16 5.21 -14.62 13.39
CA TYR A 16 4.66 -15.62 12.47
C TYR A 16 4.47 -16.98 13.15
N LYS A 17 5.44 -17.43 13.95
CA LYS A 17 5.35 -18.72 14.67
C LYS A 17 4.17 -18.70 15.65
N ASP A 18 4.03 -17.62 16.40
CA ASP A 18 2.91 -17.40 17.32
C ASP A 18 1.57 -17.33 16.59
N PHE A 19 1.52 -16.60 15.49
CA PHE A 19 0.36 -16.54 14.62
C PHE A 19 -0.04 -17.93 14.11
N LYS A 20 0.92 -18.71 13.61
CA LYS A 20 0.65 -20.01 13.02
C LYS A 20 0.22 -21.05 14.06
N SER A 21 0.71 -20.93 15.30
CA SER A 21 0.26 -21.71 16.44
C SER A 21 -1.21 -21.44 16.78
N LYS A 22 -1.62 -20.16 16.75
CA LYS A 22 -3.01 -19.74 17.02
C LYS A 22 -3.95 -20.06 15.85
N TYR A 23 -3.47 -19.94 14.61
CA TYR A 23 -4.25 -20.10 13.38
C TYR A 23 -3.63 -21.13 12.43
N PRO A 24 -3.63 -22.43 12.77
CA PRO A 24 -2.96 -23.46 11.98
C PRO A 24 -3.55 -23.61 10.56
N LYS A 25 -4.83 -23.28 10.38
CA LYS A 25 -5.52 -23.31 9.08
C LYS A 25 -5.31 -22.04 8.23
N ALA A 26 -4.62 -21.02 8.73
CA ALA A 26 -4.36 -19.83 7.96
C ALA A 26 -3.43 -20.13 6.77
N PHE A 27 -3.68 -19.51 5.62
CA PHE A 27 -2.88 -19.72 4.42
C PHE A 27 -2.50 -18.39 3.77
N LEU A 28 -1.40 -18.38 3.02
CA LEU A 28 -0.94 -17.21 2.28
C LEU A 28 -1.99 -16.87 1.22
N ALA A 29 -2.55 -15.66 1.27
CA ALA A 29 -3.61 -15.22 0.39
C ALA A 29 -3.11 -14.23 -0.65
N ALA A 30 -2.25 -13.29 -0.24
CA ALA A 30 -1.70 -12.28 -1.13
C ALA A 30 -0.35 -11.75 -0.66
N GLY A 31 0.40 -11.17 -1.59
CA GLY A 31 1.54 -10.29 -1.30
C GLY A 31 1.23 -8.88 -1.79
N PHE A 32 1.40 -7.88 -0.93
CA PHE A 32 1.16 -6.48 -1.21
C PHE A 32 2.49 -5.71 -1.16
N PHE A 33 2.81 -5.02 -2.25
CA PHE A 33 4.08 -4.35 -2.44
C PHE A 33 3.86 -2.94 -2.96
N VAL A 34 4.48 -1.95 -2.33
CA VAL A 34 4.54 -0.58 -2.85
C VAL A 34 5.97 -0.31 -3.24
N LEU A 35 6.19 -0.08 -4.54
CA LEU A 35 7.48 0.31 -5.09
C LEU A 35 7.41 1.81 -5.39
N ASP A 36 8.12 2.61 -4.59
CA ASP A 36 8.23 4.06 -4.80
C ASP A 36 9.50 4.35 -5.60
N LEU A 37 9.33 4.61 -6.90
CA LEU A 37 10.45 4.81 -7.83
C LEU A 37 11.05 6.21 -7.71
N GLU A 38 10.38 7.15 -7.06
CA GLU A 38 10.88 8.51 -6.83
C GLU A 38 11.42 8.69 -5.41
N GLY A 39 10.68 8.23 -4.40
CA GLY A 39 10.99 8.43 -2.98
C GLY A 39 11.85 7.34 -2.36
N GLY A 40 11.97 6.16 -3.00
CA GLY A 40 12.76 5.02 -2.51
C GLY A 40 12.18 4.33 -1.28
N VAL A 41 10.98 4.73 -0.82
CA VAL A 41 10.28 4.09 0.30
C VAL A 41 9.44 2.95 -0.23
N ASN A 42 9.93 1.73 -0.06
CA ASN A 42 9.19 0.53 -0.42
C ASN A 42 8.42 -0.01 0.78
N ILE A 43 7.24 -0.55 0.53
CA ILE A 43 6.42 -1.24 1.54
C ILE A 43 6.25 -2.68 1.10
N HIS A 44 6.50 -3.63 2.00
CA HIS A 44 6.34 -5.06 1.78
C HIS A 44 5.41 -5.63 2.84
N GLN A 45 4.29 -6.16 2.39
CA GLN A 45 3.28 -6.76 3.23
C GLN A 45 2.88 -8.13 2.69
N ILE A 46 2.70 -9.09 3.59
CA ILE A 46 2.26 -10.45 3.27
C ILE A 46 0.97 -10.74 4.02
N ASP A 47 -0.06 -11.16 3.30
CA ASP A 47 -1.41 -11.33 3.83
C ASP A 47 -1.77 -12.81 3.95
N PHE A 48 -2.17 -13.22 5.15
CA PHE A 48 -2.67 -14.56 5.43
C PHE A 48 -4.17 -14.53 5.66
N TYR A 49 -4.92 -15.39 4.97
CA TYR A 49 -6.34 -15.55 5.24
C TYR A 49 -6.58 -16.55 6.37
N MET A 50 -7.42 -16.15 7.33
CA MET A 50 -7.85 -16.96 8.46
C MET A 50 -9.28 -17.46 8.22
N PRO A 51 -9.47 -18.69 7.71
CA PRO A 51 -10.79 -19.16 7.28
C PRO A 51 -11.80 -19.30 8.42
N ALA A 52 -11.34 -19.58 9.65
CA ALA A 52 -12.20 -19.69 10.82
C ALA A 52 -12.82 -18.34 11.23
N GLU A 53 -12.06 -17.25 11.08
CA GLU A 53 -12.50 -15.91 11.48
C GLU A 53 -13.01 -15.07 10.31
N LYS A 54 -12.79 -15.52 9.07
CA LYS A 54 -13.01 -14.74 7.84
C LYS A 54 -12.30 -13.39 7.88
N LYS A 55 -11.04 -13.39 8.32
CA LYS A 55 -10.20 -12.20 8.45
C LYS A 55 -8.86 -12.38 7.75
N ILE A 56 -8.19 -11.27 7.49
CA ILE A 56 -6.83 -11.24 6.93
C ILE A 56 -5.85 -10.82 8.02
N ALA A 57 -4.77 -11.56 8.18
CA ALA A 57 -3.62 -11.15 8.96
C ALA A 57 -2.58 -10.55 8.01
N ALA A 58 -2.39 -9.24 8.08
CA ALA A 58 -1.44 -8.48 7.29
C ALA A 58 -0.13 -8.33 8.06
N PHE A 59 0.96 -8.88 7.51
CA PHE A 59 2.30 -8.80 8.08
C PHE A 59 3.13 -7.75 7.33
N SER A 60 3.47 -6.65 7.99
CA SER A 60 4.41 -5.66 7.44
C SER A 60 5.85 -6.12 7.73
N LEU A 61 6.71 -6.10 6.72
CA LEU A 61 8.09 -6.60 6.80
C LEU A 61 9.16 -5.50 6.79
N ASP A 62 8.74 -4.24 6.68
CA ASP A 62 9.61 -3.07 6.68
C ASP A 62 9.99 -2.69 8.11
N GLY A 63 11.24 -3.01 8.47
CA GLY A 63 11.73 -2.91 9.84
C GLY A 63 11.38 -4.14 10.67
N GLU A 64 10.75 -3.92 11.82
CA GLU A 64 10.27 -4.96 12.72
C GLU A 64 8.97 -5.58 12.20
N VAL A 65 8.88 -6.92 12.24
CA VAL A 65 7.70 -7.64 11.71
C VAL A 65 6.49 -7.30 12.57
N LYS A 66 5.45 -6.72 11.96
CA LYS A 66 4.21 -6.34 12.64
C LYS A 66 3.03 -7.02 11.99
N VAL A 67 2.18 -7.62 12.81
CA VAL A 67 0.93 -8.23 12.37
C VAL A 67 -0.26 -7.32 12.69
N LYS A 68 -1.16 -7.15 11.73
CA LYS A 68 -2.45 -6.49 11.90
C LYS A 68 -3.56 -7.41 11.41
N ILE A 69 -4.59 -7.59 12.21
CA ILE A 69 -5.78 -8.34 11.79
C ILE A 69 -6.78 -7.35 11.19
N LEU A 70 -7.17 -7.62 9.95
CA LEU A 70 -8.08 -6.82 9.14
C LEU A 70 -9.35 -7.62 8.84
N GLU A 71 -10.48 -6.93 8.77
CA GLU A 71 -11.74 -7.53 8.30
C GLU A 71 -11.73 -7.63 6.78
N THR A 72 -12.29 -8.72 6.23
CA THR A 72 -12.45 -8.84 4.78
C THR A 72 -13.61 -7.96 4.32
N LEU A 73 -13.34 -7.04 3.39
CA LEU A 73 -14.36 -6.18 2.78
C LEU A 73 -15.28 -6.95 1.80
N ASN A 74 -14.85 -8.12 1.33
CA ASN A 74 -15.59 -8.96 0.38
C ASN A 74 -15.92 -10.32 0.99
N GLU A 75 -17.08 -10.88 0.63
CA GLU A 75 -17.47 -12.24 1.03
C GLU A 75 -16.71 -13.34 0.29
N LYS A 76 -16.04 -13.01 -0.82
CA LYS A 76 -15.27 -13.96 -1.63
C LYS A 76 -14.03 -14.40 -0.84
N ILE A 77 -13.95 -15.70 -0.55
CA ILE A 77 -12.79 -16.33 0.08
C ILE A 77 -11.62 -16.29 -0.92
N PRO A 78 -10.44 -15.75 -0.52
CA PRO A 78 -9.28 -15.76 -1.38
C PRO A 78 -8.75 -17.18 -1.59
N GLU A 79 -8.16 -17.42 -2.75
CA GLU A 79 -7.49 -18.68 -3.06
C GLU A 79 -6.10 -18.70 -2.41
N PRO A 80 -5.61 -19.87 -1.96
CA PRO A 80 -4.24 -20.00 -1.48
C PRO A 80 -3.24 -19.63 -2.58
N LEU A 81 -2.30 -18.78 -2.22
CA LEU A 81 -1.16 -18.41 -3.04
C LEU A 81 0.05 -19.29 -2.65
N ASP A 82 0.69 -19.86 -3.66
CA ASP A 82 1.96 -20.56 -3.52
C ASP A 82 3.13 -19.57 -3.39
N MET A 83 4.22 -20.02 -2.80
CA MET A 83 5.35 -19.15 -2.42
C MET A 83 6.36 -18.95 -3.55
N ASP A 84 6.28 -19.79 -4.57
CA ASP A 84 7.10 -19.66 -5.76
C ASP A 84 6.48 -18.55 -6.62
N THR A 85 7.30 -17.67 -7.17
CA THR A 85 6.86 -16.72 -8.19
C THR A 85 7.90 -16.68 -9.30
N ASN A 86 7.41 -16.60 -10.53
CA ASN A 86 8.22 -16.54 -11.72
C ASN A 86 8.62 -15.09 -12.03
N THR A 87 7.77 -14.12 -11.72
CA THR A 87 8.03 -12.70 -11.98
C THR A 87 8.73 -12.03 -10.79
N ASP A 88 9.79 -11.29 -11.11
CA ASP A 88 10.47 -10.40 -10.17
C ASP A 88 9.70 -9.08 -10.01
N LEU A 89 9.61 -8.56 -8.78
CA LEU A 89 9.00 -7.26 -8.48
C LEU A 89 9.63 -6.13 -9.32
N ASP A 90 10.94 -6.15 -9.49
CA ASP A 90 11.68 -5.15 -10.27
C ASP A 90 11.36 -5.26 -11.78
N ALA A 91 11.10 -6.48 -12.27
CA ALA A 91 10.77 -6.73 -13.67
C ALA A 91 9.39 -6.19 -14.05
N LEU A 92 8.45 -6.10 -13.09
CA LEU A 92 7.12 -5.53 -13.32
C LEU A 92 7.18 -4.12 -13.91
N SER A 93 8.13 -3.30 -13.47
CA SER A 93 8.33 -1.94 -13.98
C SER A 93 8.73 -1.94 -15.46
N GLY A 94 9.63 -2.86 -15.86
CA GLY A 94 10.08 -3.03 -17.24
C GLY A 94 8.96 -3.52 -18.14
N ILE A 95 8.27 -4.60 -17.74
CA ILE A 95 7.14 -5.19 -18.49
C ILE A 95 6.06 -4.13 -18.74
N LEU A 96 5.71 -3.36 -17.71
CA LEU A 96 4.73 -2.27 -17.85
C LEU A 96 5.21 -1.14 -18.75
N THR A 97 6.47 -0.73 -18.61
CA THR A 97 7.03 0.36 -19.42
C THR A 97 7.02 0.00 -20.91
N ASP A 98 7.33 -1.24 -21.25
CA ASP A 98 7.31 -1.72 -22.63
C ASP A 98 5.88 -1.83 -23.17
N GLU A 99 4.94 -2.34 -22.37
CA GLU A 99 3.52 -2.36 -22.75
C GLU A 99 2.92 -0.95 -22.90
N MET A 100 3.33 0.00 -22.05
CA MET A 100 2.93 1.41 -22.16
C MET A 100 3.40 2.02 -23.48
N LYS A 101 4.67 1.79 -23.87
CA LYS A 101 5.21 2.26 -25.15
C LYS A 101 4.45 1.67 -26.33
N ASN A 102 4.15 0.38 -26.29
CA ASN A 102 3.37 -0.31 -27.33
C ASN A 102 1.97 0.30 -27.51
N ARG A 103 1.42 0.92 -26.46
CA ARG A 103 0.11 1.59 -26.46
C ARG A 103 0.20 3.11 -26.63
N GLY A 104 1.38 3.66 -26.89
CA GLY A 104 1.59 5.10 -27.08
C GLY A 104 1.43 5.94 -25.82
N ILE A 105 1.59 5.33 -24.64
CA ILE A 105 1.54 6.01 -23.34
C ILE A 105 2.95 6.56 -23.04
N SER A 106 3.10 7.87 -23.04
CA SER A 106 4.42 8.55 -22.89
C SER A 106 4.76 8.93 -21.45
N GLU A 107 3.82 8.84 -20.52
CA GLU A 107 4.06 9.16 -19.13
C GLU A 107 4.99 8.13 -18.46
N SER A 108 5.68 8.55 -17.40
CA SER A 108 6.51 7.66 -16.59
C SER A 108 5.79 7.24 -15.31
N ILE A 109 6.12 6.04 -14.84
CA ILE A 109 5.58 5.49 -13.60
C ILE A 109 6.36 6.09 -12.41
N ARG A 110 5.65 6.66 -11.44
CA ARG A 110 6.23 7.18 -10.18
C ARG A 110 6.19 6.14 -9.07
N LYS A 111 5.06 5.44 -8.98
CA LYS A 111 4.79 4.47 -7.91
C LYS A 111 4.02 3.29 -8.45
N ILE A 112 4.38 2.09 -8.01
CA ILE A 112 3.67 0.86 -8.34
C ILE A 112 3.12 0.28 -7.04
N ILE A 113 1.81 0.08 -6.98
CA ILE A 113 1.17 -0.72 -5.94
C ILE A 113 0.86 -2.07 -6.57
N ALA A 114 1.63 -3.09 -6.22
CA ALA A 114 1.54 -4.43 -6.76
C ALA A 114 0.91 -5.39 -5.74
N VAL A 115 -0.10 -6.13 -6.18
CA VAL A 115 -0.75 -7.18 -5.37
C VAL A 115 -0.72 -8.48 -6.15
N ILE A 116 0.06 -9.45 -5.67
CA ILE A 116 -0.01 -10.82 -6.18
C ILE A 116 -1.04 -11.61 -5.40
N GLN A 117 -1.91 -12.30 -6.14
CA GLN A 117 -2.93 -13.19 -5.59
C GLN A 117 -3.21 -14.30 -6.60
N ASN A 118 -3.79 -15.38 -6.11
CA ASN A 118 -4.28 -16.46 -6.96
C ASN A 118 -5.75 -16.17 -7.34
N ILE A 119 -6.07 -16.21 -8.64
CA ILE A 119 -7.41 -15.99 -9.18
C ILE A 119 -7.68 -17.09 -10.21
N ASP A 120 -8.71 -17.89 -9.95
CA ASP A 120 -9.13 -19.01 -10.80
C ASP A 120 -7.96 -19.97 -11.11
N GLY A 121 -7.15 -20.25 -10.08
CA GLY A 121 -5.96 -21.10 -10.16
C GLY A 121 -4.74 -20.48 -10.88
N LYS A 122 -4.78 -19.19 -11.22
CA LYS A 122 -3.66 -18.46 -11.83
C LYS A 122 -3.10 -17.39 -10.91
N ARG A 123 -1.77 -17.29 -10.84
CA ARG A 123 -1.07 -16.20 -10.16
C ARG A 123 -1.16 -14.91 -10.99
N ILE A 124 -1.86 -13.93 -10.47
CA ILE A 124 -2.06 -12.63 -11.13
C ILE A 124 -1.48 -11.51 -10.27
N TRP A 125 -0.59 -10.74 -10.88
CA TRP A 125 -0.12 -9.45 -10.39
C TRP A 125 -1.11 -8.36 -10.78
N ASN A 126 -1.80 -7.80 -9.79
CA ASN A 126 -2.68 -6.65 -9.94
C ASN A 126 -1.91 -5.39 -9.57
N LEU A 127 -1.63 -4.57 -10.58
CA LEU A 127 -0.78 -3.40 -10.47
C LEU A 127 -1.64 -2.14 -10.59
N ASN A 128 -1.50 -1.23 -9.64
CA ASN A 128 -2.00 0.13 -9.75
C ASN A 128 -0.79 1.06 -9.77
N CYS A 129 -0.54 1.69 -10.90
CA CYS A 129 0.62 2.54 -11.12
C CYS A 129 0.17 4.00 -11.16
N ILE A 130 0.86 4.85 -10.40
CA ILE A 130 0.66 6.30 -10.43
C ILE A 130 1.65 6.87 -11.44
N LEU A 131 1.12 7.55 -12.45
CA LEU A 131 1.91 8.18 -13.51
C LEU A 131 2.24 9.65 -13.18
N THR A 132 3.23 10.22 -13.86
CA THR A 132 3.60 11.64 -13.72
C THR A 132 2.46 12.62 -14.01
N GLY A 133 1.49 12.23 -14.85
CA GLY A 133 0.33 13.04 -15.25
C GLY A 133 -0.87 13.05 -14.28
N MET A 134 -0.73 12.55 -13.04
CA MET A 134 -1.87 12.31 -12.11
C MET A 134 -2.89 11.31 -12.66
N GLU A 135 -2.41 10.35 -13.43
CA GLU A 135 -3.20 9.26 -13.99
C GLU A 135 -2.86 7.96 -13.27
N ILE A 136 -3.85 7.09 -13.14
CA ILE A 136 -3.70 5.75 -12.59
C ILE A 136 -3.81 4.76 -13.73
N LEU A 137 -2.74 3.99 -13.90
CA LEU A 137 -2.68 2.86 -14.81
C LEU A 137 -2.92 1.58 -14.00
N LYS A 138 -4.03 0.90 -14.27
CA LYS A 138 -4.32 -0.41 -13.70
C LYS A 138 -3.88 -1.46 -14.68
N SER A 139 -3.14 -2.47 -14.22
CA SER A 139 -2.66 -3.55 -15.08
C SER A 139 -2.71 -4.89 -14.37
N HIS A 140 -3.04 -5.94 -15.12
CA HIS A 140 -3.04 -7.31 -14.63
C HIS A 140 -1.99 -8.10 -15.42
N ILE A 141 -1.02 -8.68 -14.73
CA ILE A 141 0.05 -9.48 -15.34
C ILE A 141 -0.04 -10.91 -14.81
N GLU A 142 -0.04 -11.89 -15.72
CA GLU A 142 0.05 -13.31 -15.33
C GLU A 142 1.49 -13.65 -14.97
N ASP A 143 1.72 -14.23 -13.79
CA ASP A 143 3.07 -14.46 -13.25
C ASP A 143 3.89 -15.47 -14.09
N ASP A 144 3.23 -16.48 -14.65
CA ASP A 144 3.89 -17.55 -15.41
C ASP A 144 4.36 -17.12 -16.80
N SER A 145 3.47 -16.46 -17.53
CA SER A 145 3.73 -16.03 -18.91
C SER A 145 4.34 -14.64 -18.98
N GLN A 146 4.36 -13.90 -17.87
CA GLN A 146 4.74 -12.48 -17.77
C GLN A 146 3.95 -11.58 -18.74
N THR A 147 2.78 -12.06 -19.18
CA THR A 147 1.97 -11.37 -20.18
C THR A 147 1.00 -10.40 -19.50
N VAL A 148 0.90 -9.19 -20.04
CA VAL A 148 -0.10 -8.21 -19.60
C VAL A 148 -1.47 -8.63 -20.12
N LEU A 149 -2.31 -9.16 -19.23
CA LEU A 149 -3.67 -9.61 -19.54
C LEU A 149 -4.61 -8.44 -19.78
N LYS A 150 -4.41 -7.36 -19.03
CA LYS A 150 -5.30 -6.20 -19.02
C LYS A 150 -4.54 -4.96 -18.62
N ILE A 151 -4.84 -3.84 -19.26
CA ILE A 151 -4.30 -2.52 -18.89
C ILE A 151 -5.36 -1.46 -19.14
N GLU A 152 -5.62 -0.63 -18.14
CA GLU A 152 -6.62 0.42 -18.15
C GLU A 152 -5.99 1.70 -17.62
N LYS A 153 -6.09 2.78 -18.40
CA LYS A 153 -5.67 4.11 -17.99
C LYS A 153 -6.90 4.88 -17.49
N SER A 154 -6.80 5.46 -16.31
CA SER A 154 -7.89 6.23 -15.68
C SER A 154 -7.36 7.50 -15.04
N SER A 155 -8.08 8.61 -15.16
CA SER A 155 -7.72 9.83 -14.45
C SER A 155 -8.15 9.74 -12.98
N ILE A 156 -7.35 10.26 -12.07
CA ILE A 156 -7.74 10.41 -10.65
C ILE A 156 -9.05 11.21 -10.53
N LEU A 157 -9.26 12.19 -11.40
CA LEU A 157 -10.50 12.98 -11.44
C LEU A 157 -11.74 12.13 -11.74
N ASP A 158 -11.61 11.12 -12.61
CA ASP A 158 -12.72 10.23 -12.95
C ASP A 158 -13.06 9.29 -11.80
N ILE A 159 -12.06 8.89 -11.02
CA ILE A 159 -12.25 8.10 -9.80
C ILE A 159 -12.94 8.95 -8.73
N MET A 160 -12.52 10.21 -8.53
CA MET A 160 -13.17 11.14 -7.59
C MET A 160 -14.63 11.40 -7.97
N LYS A 161 -14.95 11.49 -9.27
CA LYS A 161 -16.34 11.62 -9.74
C LYS A 161 -17.18 10.36 -9.56
N LYS A 162 -16.56 9.18 -9.58
CA LYS A 162 -17.22 7.86 -9.44
C LYS A 162 -17.31 7.38 -7.99
N MET A 163 -16.56 7.97 -7.07
CA MET A 163 -16.80 7.73 -5.65
C MET A 163 -18.21 8.24 -5.33
N PRO A 164 -19.12 7.39 -4.83
CA PRO A 164 -20.35 7.89 -4.24
C PRO A 164 -19.90 8.86 -3.17
N ALA A 165 -20.37 10.12 -3.26
CA ALA A 165 -20.17 11.10 -2.21
C ALA A 165 -20.56 10.40 -0.91
N GLN A 166 -19.59 10.06 -0.07
CA GLN A 166 -19.91 9.58 1.27
C GLN A 166 -20.80 10.68 1.86
N PRO A 167 -22.03 10.37 2.32
CA PRO A 167 -22.94 11.36 2.88
C PRO A 167 -22.35 12.12 4.09
N GLN A 168 -21.21 11.66 4.61
CA GLN A 168 -20.45 12.32 5.66
C GLN A 168 -19.72 13.60 5.22
N MET A 169 -19.41 13.79 3.93
CA MET A 169 -18.84 15.06 3.45
C MET A 169 -19.89 16.07 2.95
N MET A 170 -21.13 15.64 2.69
CA MET A 170 -22.23 16.53 2.30
C MET A 170 -23.12 17.00 3.46
N LYS A 171 -22.88 16.54 4.71
CA LYS A 171 -23.50 17.14 5.91
C LYS A 171 -22.79 18.40 6.43
N ALA A 172 -21.68 18.81 5.82
CA ALA A 172 -20.98 20.05 6.17
C ALA A 172 -21.41 21.27 5.32
N GLN A 173 -22.45 21.16 4.49
CA GLN A 173 -22.90 22.27 3.63
C GLN A 173 -24.23 22.92 4.04
N ALA A 174 -24.70 22.72 5.28
CA ALA A 174 -25.89 23.41 5.76
C ALA A 174 -25.79 24.10 7.13
N ASN A 175 -24.70 23.99 7.91
CA ASN A 175 -24.61 24.66 9.21
C ASN A 175 -23.30 25.47 9.37
N SER A 176 -23.51 26.76 9.62
CA SER A 176 -22.63 27.76 10.27
C SER A 176 -21.23 28.04 9.71
N LYS A 177 -21.09 29.21 9.07
CA LYS A 177 -19.81 29.95 8.89
C LYS A 177 -19.05 30.23 10.21
N GLU A 178 -19.64 29.96 11.36
CA GLU A 178 -19.00 30.13 12.68
C GLU A 178 -18.08 28.96 13.06
N ASP A 179 -18.32 27.74 12.57
CA ASP A 179 -17.53 26.56 12.96
C ASP A 179 -16.16 26.51 12.25
N ILE A 180 -16.09 27.00 11.01
CA ILE A 180 -14.83 27.08 10.23
C ILE A 180 -13.83 28.04 10.89
N LYS A 181 -14.32 29.12 11.52
CA LYS A 181 -13.46 30.08 12.23
C LYS A 181 -12.85 29.46 13.49
N GLY A 182 -13.61 28.63 14.20
CA GLY A 182 -13.13 27.91 15.38
C GLY A 182 -12.10 26.81 15.07
N GLU A 183 -12.13 26.21 13.87
CA GLU A 183 -11.12 25.25 13.43
C GLU A 183 -9.83 25.93 12.95
N LEU A 184 -9.91 27.10 12.29
CA LEU A 184 -8.75 27.91 11.94
C LEU A 184 -7.99 28.40 13.19
N ASP A 185 -8.71 28.90 14.20
CA ASP A 185 -8.10 29.34 15.46
C ASP A 185 -7.41 28.19 16.24
N LYS A 186 -7.82 26.94 16.03
CA LYS A 186 -7.16 25.76 16.61
C LYS A 186 -5.90 25.38 15.86
N LEU A 187 -5.89 25.52 14.53
CA LEU A 187 -4.71 25.27 13.70
C LEU A 187 -3.60 26.28 14.01
N ASP A 188 -3.93 27.56 14.14
CA ASP A 188 -2.96 28.61 14.49
C ASP A 188 -2.30 28.34 15.86
N LYS A 189 -3.08 27.87 16.85
CA LYS A 189 -2.55 27.50 18.17
C LYS A 189 -1.60 26.30 18.12
N ILE A 190 -1.93 25.30 17.31
CA ILE A 190 -1.07 24.12 17.12
C ILE A 190 0.23 24.52 16.42
N GLU A 191 0.17 25.42 15.44
CA GLU A 191 1.34 25.92 14.72
C GLU A 191 2.27 26.71 15.66
N GLU A 192 1.71 27.53 16.55
CA GLU A 192 2.45 28.28 17.57
C GLU A 192 3.13 27.36 18.61
N GLU A 193 2.47 26.27 19.00
CA GLU A 193 3.06 25.25 19.90
C GLU A 193 4.20 24.49 19.23
N ILE A 194 4.07 24.18 17.94
CA ILE A 194 5.12 23.53 17.14
C ILE A 194 6.35 24.44 17.00
N GLU A 195 6.16 25.74 16.77
CA GLU A 195 7.28 26.69 16.72
C GLU A 195 7.99 26.82 18.08
N LYS A 196 7.24 26.92 19.17
CA LYS A 196 7.81 26.94 20.53
C LYS A 196 8.60 25.67 20.84
N ALA A 197 8.09 24.50 20.44
CA ALA A 197 8.79 23.23 20.61
C ALA A 197 10.09 23.17 19.77
N LYS A 198 10.06 23.64 18.52
CA LYS A 198 11.24 23.74 17.65
C LYS A 198 12.30 24.68 18.22
N GLY A 199 11.89 25.80 18.83
CA GLY A 199 12.80 26.73 19.50
C GLY A 199 13.56 26.08 20.66
N LYS A 200 12.82 25.42 21.57
CA LYS A 200 13.41 24.71 22.72
C LYS A 200 14.39 23.61 22.29
N LEU A 201 14.03 22.82 21.28
CA LEU A 201 14.91 21.80 20.72
C LEU A 201 16.20 22.39 20.11
N LYS A 202 16.12 23.56 19.47
CA LYS A 202 17.31 24.26 18.95
C LYS A 202 18.20 24.78 20.08
N GLU A 203 17.63 25.33 21.15
CA GLU A 203 18.40 25.78 22.31
C GLU A 203 19.10 24.61 23.03
N GLU A 204 18.40 23.50 23.25
CA GLU A 204 19.01 22.27 23.82
C GLU A 204 20.14 21.71 22.94
N LEU A 205 20.01 21.80 21.61
CA LEU A 205 21.06 21.38 20.67
C LEU A 205 22.28 22.30 20.71
N VAL A 206 22.10 23.60 20.96
CA VAL A 206 23.19 24.57 21.12
C VAL A 206 23.89 24.36 22.47
N GLU A 207 23.16 24.13 23.56
CA GLU A 207 23.72 23.85 24.88
C GLU A 207 24.48 22.51 24.95
N LYS A 208 24.01 21.49 24.23
CA LYS A 208 24.73 20.21 24.12
C LYS A 208 26.01 20.32 23.28
N LYS A 209 26.10 21.28 22.37
CA LYS A 209 27.31 21.54 21.56
C LYS A 209 28.35 22.39 22.29
N SER A 210 27.97 23.20 23.28
CA SER A 210 28.89 24.01 24.08
C SER A 210 29.49 23.28 25.30
N ARG A 211 28.99 22.07 25.62
CA ARG A 211 29.51 21.20 26.69
C ARG A 211 30.39 20.04 26.18
N LYS A 212 30.75 20.03 24.89
CA LYS A 212 31.78 19.16 24.29
C LYS A 212 32.98 19.99 23.87
#